data_AF-A0A5V8XT38-F1
#
_entry.id   AF-A0A5V8XT38-F1
#
_cell.length_a   1.000
_cell.length_b   1.000
_cell.length_c   1.000
_cell.angle_alpha   90.00
_cell.angle_beta   90.00
_cell.angle_gamma   90.00
#
_symmetry.space_group_name_H-M   'P 1'
#
loop_
_entity.id
_entity.type
_entity.pdbx_description
1 polymer ?
#
loop_
_entity_poly.entity_id
_entity_poly.type
_entity_poly.pdbx_seq_one_letter_code
_entity_poly.pdbx_strand_id
1 'polypeptide(L)' 'MTNVIACIDGSNVTSAVCDASGWAAFQLNAPVILLHVLDKSAYPIESDLSGNIGLGTREHLL' A
#
# COMPACT_ATOMS: atom_id res chain seq x y z
N MET A 1 -1.66 14.22 -22.68
CA MET A 1 -1.36 12.78 -22.82
C MET A 1 -2.35 12.03 -21.96
N THR A 2 -3.12 11.12 -22.56
CA THR A 2 -4.18 10.36 -21.87
C THR A 2 -3.63 8.97 -21.57
N ASN A 3 -3.84 8.47 -20.35
CA ASN A 3 -3.38 7.14 -19.91
C ASN A 3 -4.57 6.35 -19.36
N VAL A 4 -4.55 5.02 -19.52
CA VAL A 4 -5.44 4.11 -18.80
C VAL A 4 -4.79 3.80 -17.46
N ILE A 5 -5.45 4.12 -16.35
CA ILE A 5 -4.94 3.85 -15.00
C ILE A 5 -5.67 2.62 -14.45
N ALA A 6 -4.92 1.54 -14.24
CA ALA A 6 -5.40 0.29 -13.66
C ALA A 6 -5.04 0.25 -12.18
N CYS A 7 -6.03 0.43 -11.31
CA CYS A 7 -5.84 0.31 -9.86
C CYS A 7 -5.92 -1.17 -9.46
N ILE A 8 -4.85 -1.67 -8.86
CA ILE A 8 -4.73 -3.07 -8.40
C ILE A 8 -4.44 -3.09 -6.90
N ASP A 9 -4.82 -4.18 -6.24
CA ASP A 9 -4.70 -4.36 -4.78
C ASP A 9 -4.17 -5.76 -4.38
N GLY A 10 -3.75 -6.56 -5.36
CA GLY A 10 -3.29 -7.94 -5.13
C GLY A 10 -4.41 -8.93 -4.86
N SER A 11 -5.68 -8.52 -4.93
CA SER A 11 -6.81 -9.44 -4.85
C SER A 11 -6.84 -10.41 -6.04
N ASN A 12 -7.64 -11.44 -5.89
CA ASN A 12 -7.95 -12.45 -6.91
C ASN A 12 -8.55 -11.88 -8.21
N VAL A 13 -9.05 -10.63 -8.22
CA VAL A 13 -9.54 -9.98 -9.46
C VAL A 13 -8.46 -9.15 -10.19
N THR A 14 -7.26 -9.01 -9.63
CA THR A 14 -6.16 -8.22 -10.21
C THR A 14 -5.87 -8.58 -11.67
N SER A 15 -5.87 -9.88 -12.02
CA SER A 15 -5.62 -10.32 -13.40
C SER A 15 -6.69 -9.79 -14.37
N ALA A 16 -7.96 -9.84 -13.97
CA ALA A 16 -9.06 -9.36 -14.81
C ALA A 16 -8.99 -7.84 -15.03
N VAL A 17 -8.55 -7.08 -14.02
CA VAL A 17 -8.29 -5.63 -14.15
C VAL A 17 -7.17 -5.37 -15.15
N CYS A 18 -6.08 -6.14 -15.11
CA CYS A 18 -4.98 -6.04 -16.07
C CYS A 18 -5.45 -6.34 -17.50
N ASP A 19 -6.22 -7.41 -17.71
CA ASP A 19 -6.74 -7.80 -19.02
C ASP A 19 -7.65 -6.73 -19.62
N ALA A 20 -8.60 -6.22 -18.81
CA ALA A 20 -9.50 -5.14 -19.23
C ALA A 20 -8.75 -3.84 -19.55
N SER A 21 -7.70 -3.53 -18.79
CA SER A 21 -6.87 -2.34 -19.01
C SER A 21 -6.04 -2.44 -20.29
N GLY A 22 -5.51 -3.63 -20.59
CA GLY A 22 -4.82 -3.91 -21.86
C GLY A 22 -5.76 -3.76 -23.07
N TRP A 23 -6.98 -4.29 -22.97
CA TRP A 23 -8.01 -4.11 -23.99
C TRP A 23 -8.36 -2.62 -24.20
N ALA A 24 -8.59 -1.88 -23.11
CA ALA A 24 -8.91 -0.45 -23.18
C ALA A 24 -7.76 0.38 -23.78
N ALA A 25 -6.51 0.09 -23.39
CA ALA A 25 -5.33 0.76 -23.93
C ALA A 25 -5.17 0.57 -25.43
N PHE A 26 -5.45 -0.64 -25.94
CA PHE A 26 -5.47 -0.91 -27.37
C PHE A 26 -6.55 -0.08 -28.09
N GLN A 27 -7.77 -0.05 -27.56
CA GLN A 27 -8.88 0.70 -28.17
C GLN A 27 -8.67 2.22 -28.15
N LEU A 28 -8.03 2.73 -27.10
CA LEU A 28 -7.83 4.17 -26.89
C LEU A 28 -6.51 4.69 -27.43
N ASN A 29 -5.64 3.80 -27.94
CA ASN A 29 -4.26 4.11 -28.32
C ASN A 29 -3.53 4.92 -27.23
N ALA A 30 -3.67 4.46 -25.99
CA ALA A 30 -3.18 5.13 -24.78
C ALA A 30 -2.42 4.11 -23.91
N PRO A 31 -1.28 4.47 -23.29
CA PRO A 31 -0.51 3.54 -22.47
C PRO A 31 -1.24 3.20 -21.16
N VAL A 32 -0.90 2.04 -20.59
CA VAL A 32 -1.39 1.58 -19.28
C VAL A 32 -0.42 1.98 -18.18
N ILE A 33 -0.97 2.46 -17.06
CA ILE A 33 -0.27 2.62 -15.78
C ILE A 33 -0.91 1.67 -14.78
N LEU A 34 -0.11 0.78 -14.18
CA LEU A 34 -0.54 -0.04 -13.05
C LEU A 34 -0.27 0.73 -11.75
N LEU A 35 -1.30 0.93 -10.94
CA LEU A 35 -1.22 1.63 -9.66
C LEU A 35 -1.61 0.66 -8.54
N HIS A 36 -0.65 0.30 -7.69
CA HIS A 36 -0.88 -0.41 -6.46
C HIS A 36 -0.71 0.56 -5.28
N VAL A 37 -1.77 0.80 -4.52
CA VAL A 37 -1.69 1.59 -3.30
C VAL A 37 -1.31 0.65 -2.16
N LEU A 38 -0.13 0.88 -1.59
CA LEU A 38 0.25 0.20 -0.36
C LEU A 38 -0.66 0.69 0.75
N ASP A 39 -1.30 -0.25 1.44
CA ASP A 39 -2.04 0.09 2.64
C ASP A 39 -1.07 0.69 3.64
N LYS A 40 -1.37 1.89 4.13
CA LYS A 40 -0.58 2.50 5.20
C LYS A 40 -0.97 1.71 6.42
N SER A 41 -0.22 0.66 6.74
CA SER A 41 -0.44 -0.21 7.89
C SER A 41 -0.74 0.65 9.11
N ALA A 42 -2.03 0.84 9.39
CA ALA A 42 -2.48 1.34 10.65
C ALA A 42 -2.25 0.16 11.57
N TYR A 43 -1.09 0.14 12.21
CA TYR A 43 -0.63 -0.84 13.19
C TYR A 43 0.08 -2.10 12.65
N PRO A 44 1.10 -2.59 13.38
CA PRO A 44 1.54 -2.12 14.70
C PRO A 44 2.47 -0.91 14.59
N ILE A 45 2.29 0.07 15.49
CA ILE A 45 3.40 0.89 15.95
C ILE A 45 4.46 -0.11 16.40
N GLU A 46 5.66 -0.09 15.82
CA GLU A 46 6.74 -0.94 16.34
C GLU A 46 6.83 -0.70 17.85
N SER A 47 6.61 -1.75 18.64
CA SER A 47 6.79 -1.68 20.08
C SER A 47 8.25 -1.30 20.31
N ASP A 48 8.50 -0.22 21.04
CA ASP A 48 9.86 0.14 21.46
C ASP A 48 10.39 -0.96 22.40
N LEU A 49 11.20 -1.85 21.83
CA LEU A 49 11.85 -2.96 22.54
C LEU A 49 13.22 -2.55 23.11
N SER A 50 13.58 -1.27 23.11
CA SER A 50 14.84 -0.80 23.69
C SER A 50 14.95 -1.01 25.20
N GLY A 51 13.84 -1.34 25.87
CA GLY A 51 13.80 -1.47 27.33
C GLY A 51 13.93 -0.11 28.03
N ASN A 52 13.72 1.00 27.31
CA ASN A 52 13.69 2.32 27.90
C ASN A 52 12.46 2.48 28.78
N ILE A 53 12.67 2.39 30.09
CA ILE A 53 11.65 2.57 31.13
C ILE A 53 11.22 4.04 31.31
N GLY A 54 11.69 4.98 30.48
CA GLY A 54 11.32 6.40 30.56
C GLY A 54 11.90 7.14 31.79
N LEU A 55 11.94 8.48 31.73
CA LEU A 55 12.31 9.31 32.88
C LEU A 55 11.23 9.21 33.96
N GLY A 56 11.61 8.85 35.19
CA GLY A 56 10.69 8.78 36.34
C GLY A 56 10.41 7.37 36.88
N THR A 57 10.99 6.32 36.28
CA THR A 57 10.75 4.93 36.72
C THR A 57 11.59 4.50 37.90
N ARG A 58 12.67 5.22 38.20
CA ARG A 58 13.46 4.98 39.40
C ARG A 58 12.66 5.28 40.67
N GLU A 59 11.78 6.27 40.62
CA GLU A 59 10.92 6.70 41.72
C GLU A 59 9.73 5.76 41.94
N HIS A 60 9.34 4.97 40.92
CA HIS A 60 8.22 4.03 41.00
C HIS A 60 8.62 2.62 41.44
N LEU A 61 9.91 2.28 41.35
CA LEU A 61 10.47 0.96 41.67
C LEU A 61 11.16 0.90 43.05
N LEU A 62 11.10 1.99 43.82
CA LEU A 62 11.59 2.12 45.21
C LEU A 62 10.41 2.45 46.13
#